data_AF-A0A7J8TMP4-F1
#
_entry.id   AF-A0A7J8TMP4-F1
#
_cell.length_a   1.000
_cell.length_b   1.000
_cell.length_c   1.000
_cell.angle_alpha   90.00
_cell.angle_beta   90.00
_cell.angle_gamma   90.00
#
_symmetry.space_group_name_H-M   'P 1'
#
loop_
_entity.id
_entity.type
_entity.pdbx_description
1 polymer ?
#
loop_
_entity_poly.entity_id
_entity_poly.type
_entity_poly.pdbx_seq_one_letter_code
_entity_poly.pdbx_strand_id
1 'polypeptide(L)'
;MGGIEKHAVQPFSKPFTIHNLVYYAISFVFGLSIGILISLQLKSSSPRPLIVFQASPNFVSSTSPPVPPPSPSNGTFNSSTGISLKEEYQSVMHNMSDQELLLRASSRVPRLQESRGHPKIAFMFLTGGPLPLAPLWENFFEGHQGFYTIYVHSHPHYNQTVPQTSVFYGRRIPSQ
;
A
#
# COMPACT_ATOMS: atom_id res chain seq x y z
N MET A 1 -63.68 8.95 -65.15
CA MET A 1 -62.22 8.73 -65.09
C MET A 1 -61.74 8.99 -63.67
N GLY A 2 -61.48 7.95 -62.90
CA GLY A 2 -60.88 8.06 -61.56
C GLY A 2 -60.08 6.79 -61.33
N GLY A 3 -58.78 6.84 -61.61
CA GLY A 3 -57.86 5.71 -61.49
C GLY A 3 -57.47 5.50 -60.03
N ILE A 4 -57.60 4.27 -59.55
CA ILE A 4 -57.18 3.86 -58.20
C ILE A 4 -55.68 3.55 -58.27
N GLU A 5 -54.85 4.41 -57.67
CA GLU A 5 -53.44 4.13 -57.45
C GLU A 5 -53.28 3.04 -56.39
N LYS A 6 -52.67 1.92 -56.79
CA LYS A 6 -52.26 0.85 -55.86
C LYS A 6 -50.87 1.18 -55.34
N HIS A 7 -50.77 1.66 -54.11
CA HIS A 7 -49.49 1.83 -53.43
C HIS A 7 -48.91 0.45 -53.09
N ALA A 8 -47.89 0.03 -53.85
CA ALA A 8 -47.09 -1.13 -53.54
C ALA A 8 -46.16 -0.82 -52.35
N VAL A 9 -46.35 -1.53 -51.23
CA VAL A 9 -45.46 -1.50 -50.08
C VAL A 9 -44.24 -2.36 -50.40
N GLN A 10 -43.09 -1.74 -50.62
CA GLN A 10 -41.82 -2.44 -50.80
C GLN A 10 -41.22 -2.83 -49.44
N PRO A 11 -40.89 -4.11 -49.18
CA PRO A 11 -40.21 -4.51 -47.96
C PRO A 11 -38.73 -4.10 -48.02
N PHE A 12 -38.33 -3.16 -47.16
CA PHE A 12 -36.94 -2.73 -47.02
C PHE A 12 -36.19 -3.67 -46.05
N SER A 13 -35.90 -4.90 -46.48
CA SER A 13 -34.97 -5.76 -45.75
C SER A 13 -33.54 -5.33 -46.10
N LYS A 14 -32.93 -4.53 -45.21
CA LYS A 14 -31.48 -4.23 -45.29
C LYS A 14 -30.72 -5.56 -45.27
N PRO A 15 -29.74 -5.79 -46.17
CA PRO A 15 -28.96 -7.01 -46.17
C PRO A 15 -28.16 -7.05 -44.86
N PHE A 16 -28.56 -7.92 -43.95
CA PHE A 16 -27.86 -8.16 -42.70
C PHE A 16 -26.47 -8.68 -43.07
N THR A 17 -25.43 -7.87 -42.86
CA THR A 17 -24.07 -8.20 -43.29
C THR A 17 -23.52 -9.30 -42.38
N ILE A 18 -23.78 -10.55 -42.74
CA ILE A 18 -23.40 -11.76 -41.99
C ILE A 18 -21.90 -11.75 -41.65
N HIS A 19 -21.07 -11.15 -42.51
CA HIS A 19 -19.63 -10.98 -42.26
C HIS A 19 -19.32 -10.19 -40.98
N ASN A 20 -20.09 -9.16 -40.65
CA ASN A 20 -19.89 -8.38 -39.43
C ASN A 20 -20.25 -9.21 -38.20
N LEU A 21 -21.34 -9.98 -38.28
CA LEU A 21 -21.74 -10.87 -37.20
C LEU A 21 -20.70 -11.97 -36.96
N VAL A 22 -20.15 -12.55 -38.04
CA VAL A 22 -19.07 -13.55 -37.98
C VAL A 22 -17.80 -12.93 -37.38
N TYR A 23 -17.42 -11.72 -37.79
CA TYR A 23 -16.28 -11.01 -37.21
C TYR A 23 -16.44 -10.76 -35.71
N TYR A 24 -17.60 -10.27 -35.28
CA TYR A 24 -17.89 -10.05 -33.86
C TYR A 24 -17.89 -11.37 -33.07
N ALA A 25 -18.48 -12.43 -33.62
CA ALA A 25 -18.49 -13.76 -32.98
C ALA A 25 -17.06 -14.31 -32.79
N ILE A 26 -16.21 -14.19 -33.81
CA ILE A 26 -14.81 -14.62 -33.71
C ILE A 26 -14.06 -13.78 -32.67
N SER A 27 -14.17 -12.44 -32.72
CA SER A 27 -13.52 -11.55 -31.75
C SER A 27 -13.96 -11.83 -30.30
N PHE A 28 -15.22 -12.20 -30.09
CA PHE A 28 -15.76 -12.55 -28.79
C PHE A 28 -15.15 -13.85 -28.25
N VAL A 29 -15.02 -14.90 -29.07
CA VAL A 29 -14.41 -16.17 -28.65
C VAL A 29 -12.93 -16.01 -28.30
N PHE A 30 -12.18 -15.26 -29.13
CA PHE A 30 -10.78 -14.94 -28.84
C PHE A 30 -10.66 -14.09 -27.57
N GLY A 31 -11.47 -13.04 -27.43
CA GLY A 31 -11.50 -12.19 -26.24
C GLY A 31 -11.85 -12.95 -24.96
N LEU A 32 -12.84 -13.85 -25.01
CA LEU A 32 -13.24 -14.69 -23.88
C LEU A 32 -12.11 -15.64 -23.46
N SER A 33 -11.43 -16.25 -24.45
CA SER A 33 -10.34 -17.20 -24.21
C SER A 33 -9.12 -16.51 -23.59
N ILE A 34 -8.76 -15.33 -24.12
CA ILE A 34 -7.70 -14.47 -23.57
C ILE A 34 -8.07 -14.02 -22.15
N GLY A 35 -9.31 -13.57 -21.93
CA GLY A 35 -9.80 -13.14 -20.63
C GLY A 35 -9.78 -14.25 -19.57
N ILE A 36 -10.18 -15.47 -19.94
CA ILE A 36 -10.11 -16.64 -19.06
C ILE A 36 -8.64 -16.99 -18.75
N LEU A 37 -7.76 -16.99 -19.75
CA LEU A 37 -6.34 -17.28 -19.55
C LEU A 37 -5.68 -16.25 -18.62
N ILE A 38 -5.95 -14.95 -18.82
CA ILE A 38 -5.46 -13.87 -17.94
C ILE A 38 -6.01 -14.02 -16.53
N SER A 39 -7.31 -14.33 -16.38
CA SER A 39 -7.94 -14.56 -15.07
C SER A 39 -7.31 -15.75 -14.33
N LEU A 40 -6.97 -16.82 -15.06
CA LEU A 40 -6.29 -17.99 -14.50
C LEU A 40 -4.83 -17.68 -14.12
N GLN A 41 -4.14 -16.84 -14.88
CA GLN A 41 -2.79 -16.37 -14.53
C GLN A 41 -2.81 -15.46 -13.29
N LEU A 42 -3.80 -14.58 -13.17
CA LEU A 42 -4.03 -13.73 -11.99
C LEU A 42 -4.45 -14.55 -10.75
N LYS A 43 -5.19 -15.65 -10.94
CA LYS A 43 -5.61 -16.53 -9.84
C LYS A 43 -4.51 -17.51 -9.42
N SER A 44 -3.68 -17.96 -10.36
CA SER A 44 -2.50 -18.82 -10.11
C SER A 44 -1.39 -18.03 -9.42
N SER A 45 -1.26 -16.74 -9.75
CA SER A 45 -0.60 -15.75 -8.90
C SER A 45 -1.49 -15.36 -7.72
N SER A 46 -1.89 -16.36 -6.93
CA SER A 46 -2.03 -16.12 -5.50
C SER A 46 -0.81 -15.28 -5.06
N PRO A 47 -1.00 -14.15 -4.37
CA PRO A 47 0.12 -13.41 -3.84
C PRO A 47 0.73 -14.33 -2.80
N ARG A 48 1.76 -15.11 -3.19
CA ARG A 48 2.81 -15.44 -2.25
C ARG A 48 3.25 -14.08 -1.74
N PRO A 49 3.08 -13.74 -0.45
CA PRO A 49 3.79 -12.60 0.07
C PRO A 49 5.25 -12.89 -0.25
N LEU A 50 5.85 -12.05 -1.08
CA LEU A 50 7.30 -12.02 -1.26
C LEU A 50 7.86 -11.66 0.11
N ILE A 51 8.02 -12.66 0.97
CA ILE A 51 9.05 -12.68 2.00
C ILE A 51 10.34 -12.84 1.20
N VAL A 52 10.81 -11.73 0.61
CA VAL A 52 12.25 -11.55 0.43
C VAL A 52 12.76 -11.29 1.83
N PHE A 53 13.33 -12.34 2.43
CA PHE A 53 14.56 -12.38 3.22
C PHE A 53 14.61 -13.77 3.86
N GLN A 54 14.85 -14.78 3.03
CA GLN A 54 15.47 -16.01 3.51
C GLN A 54 16.91 -15.64 3.85
N ALA A 55 17.14 -15.14 5.06
CA ALA A 55 18.48 -15.07 5.63
C ALA A 55 18.95 -16.51 5.81
N SER A 56 19.99 -16.88 5.06
CA SER A 56 20.72 -18.13 5.24
C SER A 56 21.09 -18.32 6.72
N PRO A 57 20.90 -19.51 7.31
CA PRO A 57 21.30 -19.78 8.68
C PRO A 57 22.80 -20.13 8.69
N ASN A 58 23.66 -19.14 8.44
CA ASN A 58 25.08 -19.24 8.75
C ASN A 58 25.37 -18.21 9.82
N PHE A 59 25.31 -18.66 11.08
CA PHE A 59 26.30 -18.45 12.14
C PHE A 59 25.60 -18.72 13.48
N VAL A 60 25.66 -19.99 13.90
CA VAL A 60 25.82 -20.30 15.31
C VAL A 60 27.11 -19.61 15.78
N SER A 61 26.98 -18.36 16.24
CA SER A 61 27.92 -17.80 17.21
C SER A 61 27.24 -17.89 18.56
N SER A 62 27.73 -18.85 19.36
CA SER A 62 27.49 -18.92 20.78
C SER A 62 27.88 -17.59 21.40
N THR A 63 26.89 -16.79 21.77
CA THR A 63 27.08 -15.70 22.72
C THR A 63 26.01 -15.89 23.77
N SER A 64 26.48 -16.13 24.98
CA SER A 64 25.72 -16.32 26.21
C SER A 64 24.62 -15.26 26.36
N PRO A 65 23.49 -15.59 27.01
CA PRO A 65 22.50 -14.57 27.36
C PRO A 65 23.17 -13.49 28.21
N PRO A 66 22.91 -12.19 27.97
CA PRO A 66 23.44 -11.14 28.82
C PRO A 66 22.84 -11.31 30.21
N VAL A 67 23.72 -11.33 31.21
CA VAL A 67 23.37 -11.36 32.63
C VAL A 67 22.39 -10.21 32.93
N PRO A 68 21.26 -10.45 33.62
CA PRO A 68 20.37 -9.36 34.01
C PRO A 68 21.10 -8.39 34.95
N PRO A 69 20.88 -7.07 34.83
CA PRO A 69 21.53 -6.09 35.70
C PRO A 69 21.16 -6.35 37.17
N PRO A 70 22.10 -6.13 38.12
CA PRO A 70 21.83 -6.35 39.53
C PRO A 70 20.72 -5.41 40.02
N SER A 71 19.74 -5.97 40.76
CA SER A 71 18.74 -5.19 41.47
C SER A 71 19.39 -4.12 42.35
N PRO A 72 18.90 -2.87 42.35
CA PRO A 72 19.48 -1.83 43.17
C PRO A 72 19.23 -2.12 44.65
N SER A 73 20.32 -2.30 45.41
CA SER A 73 20.30 -2.27 46.87
C SER A 73 19.88 -0.89 47.34
N ASN A 74 18.97 -0.83 48.31
CA ASN A 74 18.55 0.38 49.01
C ASN A 74 19.77 1.15 49.55
N GLY A 75 20.16 2.20 48.85
CA GLY A 75 21.12 3.20 49.28
C GLY A 75 20.42 4.55 49.33
N THR A 76 20.06 4.97 50.54
CA THR A 76 19.58 6.31 50.87
C THR A 76 20.58 7.35 50.37
N PHE A 77 20.21 8.17 49.37
CA PHE A 77 20.87 9.43 49.11
C PHE A 77 19.86 10.47 48.65
N ASN A 78 19.77 11.53 49.45
CA ASN A 78 18.85 12.64 49.28
C ASN A 78 19.45 13.58 48.24
N SER A 79 18.83 13.71 47.06
CA SER A 79 18.86 14.99 46.33
C SER A 79 17.85 15.00 45.18
N SER A 80 17.09 16.08 45.16
CA SER A 80 15.92 16.36 44.36
C SER A 80 16.26 16.77 42.92
N THR A 81 16.46 15.84 41.98
CA THR A 81 16.41 16.15 40.52
C THR A 81 16.20 14.94 39.59
N GLY A 82 15.64 13.82 40.07
CA GLY A 82 15.57 12.54 39.32
C GLY A 82 14.19 12.11 38.82
N ILE A 83 13.22 13.02 38.75
CA ILE A 83 11.80 12.64 38.54
C ILE A 83 11.40 12.70 37.05
N SER A 84 12.08 13.49 36.21
CA SER A 84 11.58 13.79 34.85
C SER A 84 11.85 12.71 33.78
N LEU A 85 12.84 11.83 33.94
CA LEU A 85 13.16 10.82 32.90
C LEU A 85 12.53 9.44 33.18
N LYS A 86 12.04 9.22 34.40
CA LYS A 86 11.48 7.92 34.80
C LYS A 86 9.98 7.81 34.54
N GLU A 87 9.28 8.94 34.53
CA GLU A 87 7.85 9.01 34.20
C GLU A 87 7.60 8.84 32.69
N GLU A 88 8.49 9.35 31.83
CA GLU A 88 8.33 9.25 30.37
C GLU A 88 8.56 7.83 29.84
N TYR A 89 9.52 7.08 30.40
CA TYR A 89 9.80 5.69 29.99
C TYR A 89 8.79 4.66 30.50
N GLN A 90 8.11 4.92 31.62
CA GLN A 90 7.04 4.05 32.14
C GLN A 90 5.74 4.20 31.34
N SER A 91 5.52 5.32 30.65
CA SER A 91 4.29 5.58 29.90
C SER A 91 4.17 4.82 28.57
N VAL A 92 5.25 4.21 28.08
CA VAL A 92 5.28 3.55 26.75
C VAL A 92 5.42 2.03 26.84
N MET A 93 5.57 1.47 28.05
CA MET A 93 5.45 0.02 28.22
C MET A 93 3.99 -0.36 28.39
N HIS A 94 3.35 -0.70 27.28
CA HIS A 94 2.05 -1.34 27.26
C HIS A 94 2.16 -2.65 28.06
N ASN A 95 1.48 -2.70 29.21
CA ASN A 95 1.41 -3.86 30.10
C ASN A 95 0.68 -5.02 29.41
N MET A 96 1.39 -5.74 28.53
CA MET A 96 0.88 -6.89 27.79
C MET A 96 1.49 -8.18 28.33
N SER A 97 0.67 -9.20 28.56
CA SER A 97 1.17 -10.53 28.96
C SER A 97 1.74 -11.31 27.77
N ASP A 98 2.68 -12.24 28.02
CA ASP A 98 3.29 -13.06 26.97
C ASP A 98 2.27 -13.87 26.15
N GLN A 99 1.18 -14.32 26.78
CA GLN A 99 0.10 -15.00 26.08
C GLN A 99 -0.60 -14.06 25.09
N GLU A 100 -0.78 -12.80 25.47
CA GLU A 100 -1.35 -11.79 24.59
C GLU A 100 -0.38 -11.43 23.45
N LEU A 101 0.92 -11.40 23.70
CA LEU A 101 1.95 -11.25 22.66
C LEU A 101 1.94 -12.42 21.68
N LEU A 102 1.88 -13.66 22.17
CA LEU A 102 1.81 -14.87 21.33
C LEU A 102 0.50 -14.91 20.52
N LEU A 103 -0.62 -14.52 21.12
CA LEU A 103 -1.89 -14.42 20.41
C LEU A 103 -1.86 -13.32 19.33
N ARG A 104 -1.21 -12.18 19.59
CA ARG A 104 -1.04 -11.13 18.59
C ARG A 104 -0.08 -11.53 17.47
N ALA A 105 1.00 -12.25 17.80
CA ALA A 105 1.97 -12.73 16.81
C ALA A 105 1.41 -13.88 15.94
N SER A 106 0.59 -14.76 16.52
CA SER A 106 -0.08 -15.86 15.79
C SER A 106 -1.37 -15.43 15.08
N SER A 107 -1.98 -14.33 15.52
CA SER A 107 -3.16 -13.73 14.88
C SER A 107 -2.80 -13.18 13.50
N ARG A 108 -3.21 -13.90 12.45
CA ARG A 108 -3.14 -13.44 11.05
C ARG A 108 -4.04 -12.24 10.74
N VAL A 109 -4.89 -11.86 11.68
CA VAL A 109 -5.82 -10.74 11.53
C VAL A 109 -5.23 -9.58 12.32
N PRO A 110 -4.80 -8.48 11.68
CA PRO A 110 -4.59 -7.25 12.40
C PRO A 110 -5.89 -6.98 13.13
N ARG A 111 -5.87 -6.93 14.47
CA ARG A 111 -6.96 -6.26 15.17
C ARG A 111 -6.84 -4.82 14.73
N LEU A 112 -7.55 -4.47 13.66
CA LEU A 112 -7.99 -3.13 13.38
C LEU A 112 -8.80 -2.79 14.62
N GLN A 113 -8.12 -2.27 15.63
CA GLN A 113 -8.72 -1.33 16.54
C GLN A 113 -9.48 -0.41 15.59
N GLU A 114 -10.81 -0.41 15.67
CA GLU A 114 -11.66 0.38 14.80
C GLU A 114 -11.23 1.82 14.97
N SER A 115 -10.24 2.22 14.18
CA SER A 115 -9.75 3.56 14.14
C SER A 115 -10.94 4.27 13.56
N ARG A 116 -11.63 5.07 14.37
CA ARG A 116 -12.72 5.95 13.95
C ARG A 116 -12.27 7.02 12.94
N GLY A 117 -11.14 6.79 12.27
CA GLY A 117 -10.58 7.61 11.22
C GLY A 117 -10.72 6.93 9.88
N HIS A 118 -10.67 7.74 8.84
CA HIS A 118 -10.65 7.26 7.47
C HIS A 118 -9.43 6.37 7.23
N PRO A 119 -9.56 5.27 6.46
CA PRO A 119 -8.41 4.46 6.08
C PRO A 119 -7.39 5.35 5.35
N LYS A 120 -6.15 5.38 5.86
CA LYS A 120 -5.07 6.23 5.37
C LYS A 120 -3.94 5.39 4.79
N ILE A 121 -3.52 5.70 3.58
CA ILE A 121 -2.46 4.97 2.86
C ILE A 121 -1.13 5.72 2.99
N ALA A 122 -0.04 5.02 3.29
CA ALA A 122 1.30 5.60 3.32
C ALA A 122 2.06 5.28 2.02
N PHE A 123 2.56 6.31 1.34
CA PHE A 123 3.40 6.21 0.16
C PHE A 123 4.84 6.56 0.54
N MET A 124 5.79 5.67 0.23
CA MET A 124 7.22 5.88 0.44
C MET A 124 7.92 5.95 -0.92
N PHE A 125 8.60 7.05 -1.18
CA PHE A 125 9.42 7.23 -2.37
C PHE A 125 10.89 7.22 -1.98
N LEU A 126 11.63 6.22 -2.47
CA LEU A 126 13.08 6.13 -2.28
C LEU A 126 13.76 6.57 -3.58
N THR A 127 14.45 7.71 -3.55
CA THR A 127 15.03 8.31 -4.76
C THR A 127 16.51 8.67 -4.56
N GLY A 128 17.33 8.49 -5.58
CA GLY A 128 18.72 8.97 -5.56
C GLY A 128 18.85 10.47 -5.84
N GLY A 129 17.78 11.10 -6.34
CA GLY A 129 17.75 12.48 -6.80
C GLY A 129 16.30 12.97 -6.96
N PRO A 130 15.97 13.72 -8.03
CA PRO A 130 14.60 14.20 -8.25
C PRO A 130 13.62 13.04 -8.30
N LEU A 131 12.43 13.24 -7.72
CA LEU A 131 11.37 12.25 -7.73
C LEU A 131 10.91 12.00 -9.19
N PRO A 132 11.12 10.79 -9.75
CA PRO A 132 10.63 10.49 -11.09
C PRO A 132 9.11 10.62 -11.12
N LEU A 133 8.60 11.18 -12.22
CA LEU A 133 7.17 11.39 -12.45
C LEU A 133 6.50 12.28 -11.38
N ALA A 134 7.24 13.17 -10.71
CA ALA A 134 6.67 14.08 -9.71
C ALA A 134 5.40 14.80 -10.18
N PRO A 135 5.30 15.36 -11.41
CA PRO A 135 4.07 16.02 -11.87
C PRO A 135 2.87 15.07 -11.97
N LEU A 136 3.09 13.80 -12.33
CA LEU A 136 2.02 12.81 -12.41
C LEU A 136 1.54 12.43 -11.00
N TRP A 137 2.49 12.26 -10.07
CA TRP A 137 2.14 12.00 -8.69
C TRP A 137 1.41 13.17 -8.03
N GLU A 138 1.76 14.42 -8.37
CA GLU A 138 1.00 15.60 -7.92
C GLU A 138 -0.47 15.51 -8.32
N ASN A 139 -0.75 15.20 -9.59
CA ASN A 139 -2.12 15.02 -10.07
C ASN A 139 -2.83 13.82 -9.41
N PHE A 140 -2.10 12.74 -9.12
CA PHE A 140 -2.66 11.57 -8.43
C PHE A 140 -3.09 11.90 -7.00
N PHE A 141 -2.33 12.74 -6.30
CA PHE A 141 -2.57 13.12 -4.91
C PHE A 141 -3.45 14.36 -4.75
N GLU A 142 -3.71 15.09 -5.82
CA GLU A 142 -4.60 16.24 -5.84
C GLU A 142 -6.03 15.81 -5.45
N GLY A 143 -6.67 16.59 -4.57
CA GLY A 143 -8.04 16.34 -4.11
C GLY A 143 -8.22 15.19 -3.09
N HIS A 144 -7.16 14.44 -2.78
CA HIS A 144 -7.23 13.28 -1.86
C HIS A 144 -6.60 13.57 -0.48
N GLN A 145 -6.49 14.84 -0.12
CA GLN A 145 -5.84 15.25 1.13
C GLN A 145 -6.55 14.61 2.34
N GLY A 146 -5.76 14.02 3.25
CA GLY A 146 -6.26 13.32 4.45
C GLY A 146 -6.32 11.80 4.33
N PHE A 147 -6.45 11.26 3.11
CA PHE A 147 -6.46 9.81 2.86
C PHE A 147 -5.07 9.22 2.62
N TYR A 148 -4.04 10.05 2.55
CA TYR A 148 -2.67 9.59 2.35
C TYR A 148 -1.64 10.32 3.21
N THR A 149 -0.50 9.67 3.43
CA THR A 149 0.73 10.29 3.91
C THR A 149 1.85 9.97 2.92
N ILE A 150 2.65 10.97 2.55
CA ILE A 150 3.79 10.79 1.64
C ILE A 150 5.07 10.94 2.45
N TYR A 151 6.02 10.05 2.22
CA TYR A 151 7.38 10.10 2.73
C TYR A 151 8.36 10.01 1.56
N VAL A 152 9.29 10.95 1.48
CA VAL A 152 10.31 11.00 0.43
C VAL A 152 11.67 10.88 1.06
N HIS A 153 12.34 9.76 0.80
CA HIS A 153 13.73 9.55 1.18
C HIS A 153 14.60 9.77 -0.04
N SER A 154 15.35 10.86 -0.03
CA SER A 154 16.29 11.20 -1.10
C SER A 154 17.73 11.14 -0.62
N HIS A 155 18.67 11.00 -1.55
CA HIS A 155 20.09 11.00 -1.22
C HIS A 155 20.49 12.28 -0.44
N PRO A 156 21.33 12.20 0.61
CA PRO A 156 21.62 13.33 1.49
C PRO A 156 22.25 14.52 0.77
N HIS A 157 23.04 14.27 -0.28
CA HIS A 157 23.64 15.34 -1.10
C HIS A 157 22.66 16.01 -2.07
N TYR A 158 21.51 15.40 -2.33
CA TYR A 158 20.54 15.96 -3.25
C TYR A 158 19.61 16.90 -2.48
N ASN A 159 19.76 18.23 -2.55
CA ASN A 159 18.86 19.16 -1.85
C ASN A 159 17.85 19.76 -2.84
N GLN A 160 16.58 19.36 -2.73
CA GLN A 160 15.52 19.86 -3.60
C GLN A 160 14.59 20.78 -2.81
N THR A 161 14.43 22.00 -3.31
CA THR A 161 13.39 22.92 -2.84
C THR A 161 12.09 22.57 -3.54
N VAL A 162 11.07 22.26 -2.74
CA VAL A 162 9.72 21.97 -3.21
C VAL A 162 8.85 23.20 -2.94
N PRO A 163 8.02 23.67 -3.89
CA PRO A 163 7.08 24.75 -3.64
C PRO A 163 6.12 24.41 -2.50
N GLN A 164 5.70 25.39 -1.70
CA GLN A 164 4.74 25.17 -0.60
C GLN A 164 3.39 24.62 -1.08
N THR A 165 3.04 24.84 -2.35
CA THR A 165 1.81 24.36 -2.97
C THR A 165 1.85 22.89 -3.36
N SER A 166 3.03 22.27 -3.41
CA SER A 166 3.18 20.87 -3.83
C SER A 166 2.83 19.91 -2.70
N VAL A 167 2.25 18.76 -3.05
CA VAL A 167 1.93 17.66 -2.11
C VAL A 167 3.18 17.08 -1.43
N PHE A 168 4.36 17.29 -2.04
CA PHE A 168 5.65 16.83 -1.53
C PHE A 168 6.31 17.81 -0.54
N TYR A 169 5.72 19.00 -0.33
CA TYR A 169 6.27 19.99 0.57
C TYR A 169 6.39 19.43 2.01
N GLY A 170 7.59 19.54 2.59
CA GLY A 170 7.86 19.05 3.95
C GLY A 170 7.74 17.53 4.13
N ARG A 171 7.69 16.75 3.05
CA ARG A 171 7.56 15.27 3.10
C ARG A 171 8.90 14.54 3.07
N ARG A 172 10.01 15.29 3.06
CA ARG A 172 11.36 14.74 2.95
C ARG A 172 11.88 14.25 4.30
N ILE A 173 12.40 13.03 4.31
CA ILE A 173 13.11 12.45 5.46
C ILE A 173 14.62 12.46 5.13
N PRO A 174 15.47 13.11 5.94
CA PRO A 174 16.91 13.06 5.78
C PRO A 174 17.44 11.68 6.19
N SER A 175 18.39 11.14 5.42
CA SER A 175 19.21 9.99 5.85
C SER A 175 20.26 10.47 6.86
N GLN A 176 20.38 9.80 8.01
CA GLN A 176 21.47 10.01 8.97
C GLN A 176 22.73 9.25 8.58
#